data_AF-A0AA40D9G0-F1
#
_entry.id   AF-A0AA40D9G0-F1
#
_cell.length_a   1.000
_cell.length_b   1.000
_cell.length_c   1.000
_cell.angle_alpha   90.00
_cell.angle_beta   90.00
_cell.angle_gamma   90.00
#
_symmetry.space_group_name_H-M   'P 1'
#
loop_
_entity.id
_entity.type
_entity.pdbx_description
1 polymer ?
#
loop_
_entity_poly.entity_id
_entity_poly.type
_entity_poly.pdbx_seq_one_letter_code
_entity_poly.pdbx_strand_id
1 'polypeptide(L)'
;MCLLMLNDKIKSTERTDPPLSSATWKGAWDLYRDGVFAFREDTLRSEHYAHLDDKNHVYLDYTGSGLASAFQLAHCSVRLSSTLYGNPHSINPSSQASATAINTTRLKVLQHLNADAEEYDVIFMANATAAAKLVGESYVFARRTRRGFCKRSVVGTPQA
;
A
#
# COMPACT_ATOMS: atom_id res chain seq x y z
N MET A 1 5.28 -1.46 -3.72
CA MET A 1 4.91 -0.24 -2.96
C MET A 1 4.14 0.68 -3.90
N CYS A 2 3.09 1.37 -3.44
CA CYS A 2 2.29 2.27 -4.28
C CYS A 2 2.69 3.73 -4.04
N LEU A 3 2.80 4.50 -5.11
CA LEU A 3 2.91 5.96 -5.04
C LEU A 3 1.51 6.56 -5.24
N LEU A 4 1.10 7.50 -4.38
CA LEU A 4 -0.07 8.33 -4.62
C LEU A 4 0.38 9.61 -5.33
N MET A 5 -0.24 9.94 -6.46
CA MET A 5 -0.05 11.23 -7.14
C MET A 5 -1.35 12.03 -7.06
N LEU A 6 -1.23 13.32 -6.79
CA LEU A 6 -2.34 14.27 -6.73
C LEU A 6 -2.92 14.49 -8.13
N ASN A 7 -4.24 14.41 -8.25
CA ASN A 7 -5.00 14.85 -9.40
C ASN A 7 -5.11 16.39 -9.38
N ASP A 8 -5.22 17.05 -10.54
CA ASP A 8 -4.95 18.49 -10.77
C ASP A 8 -5.86 19.51 -10.00
N LYS A 9 -6.61 19.11 -8.97
CA LYS A 9 -7.56 19.95 -8.22
C LYS A 9 -7.31 19.89 -6.71
N ILE A 10 -6.61 20.89 -6.15
CA ILE A 10 -6.36 20.96 -4.69
C ILE A 10 -7.17 22.09 -4.02
N LYS A 11 -7.85 21.74 -2.92
CA LYS A 11 -7.97 22.58 -1.71
C LYS A 11 -7.28 21.83 -0.57
N SER A 12 -6.32 22.46 0.10
CA SER A 12 -5.56 21.86 1.20
C SER A 12 -6.43 21.76 2.46
N THR A 13 -6.50 20.57 3.05
CA THR A 13 -7.04 20.38 4.40
C THR A 13 -5.93 19.82 5.28
N GLU A 14 -5.44 20.63 6.23
CA GLU A 14 -4.51 20.19 7.26
C GLU A 14 -5.27 19.40 8.34
N ARG A 15 -4.77 18.21 8.68
CA ARG A 15 -5.28 17.38 9.77
C ARG A 15 -4.38 17.54 10.98
N THR A 16 -4.93 18.01 12.10
CA THR A 16 -4.28 18.06 13.40
C THR A 16 -4.89 16.99 14.30
N ASP A 17 -4.20 15.86 14.49
CA ASP A 17 -4.57 14.91 15.54
C ASP A 17 -3.99 15.40 16.89
N PRO A 18 -4.75 15.33 18.00
CA PRO A 18 -4.27 15.79 19.30
C PRO A 18 -3.18 14.85 19.86
N PRO A 19 -2.20 15.37 20.63
CA PRO A 19 -1.14 14.56 21.20
C PRO A 19 -1.69 13.59 22.26
N LEU A 20 -1.31 12.31 22.15
CA LEU A 20 -1.68 11.27 23.12
C LEU A 20 -0.91 11.47 24.44
N SER A 21 -1.61 11.40 25.57
CA SER A 21 -1.05 11.64 26.91
C SER A 21 -0.30 10.44 27.50
N SER A 22 0.59 10.66 28.47
CA SER A 22 1.34 9.61 29.18
C SER A 22 0.45 8.63 29.98
N ALA A 23 -0.71 9.10 30.46
CA ALA A 23 -1.71 8.26 31.15
C ALA A 23 -2.34 7.22 30.21
N THR A 24 -2.45 7.56 28.92
CA THR A 24 -2.99 6.67 27.87
C THR A 24 -2.05 5.50 27.59
N TRP A 25 -0.73 5.71 27.68
CA TRP A 25 0.27 4.67 27.47
C TRP A 25 0.28 3.63 28.61
N LYS A 26 0.18 4.07 29.86
CA LYS A 26 0.23 3.16 31.01
C LYS A 26 -0.94 2.17 30.99
N GLY A 27 -2.15 2.65 30.69
CA GLY A 27 -3.33 1.80 30.52
C GLY A 27 -3.21 0.83 29.34
N ALA A 28 -2.60 1.24 28.22
CA ALA A 28 -2.36 0.35 27.09
C ALA A 28 -1.34 -0.77 27.41
N TRP A 29 -0.28 -0.44 28.16
CA TRP A 29 0.73 -1.42 28.59
C TRP A 29 0.19 -2.44 29.58
N ASP A 30 -0.65 -2.02 30.53
CA ASP A 30 -1.26 -2.93 31.50
C ASP A 30 -2.27 -3.86 30.79
N LEU A 31 -3.07 -3.35 29.83
CA LEU A 31 -3.95 -4.19 28.99
C LEU A 31 -3.19 -5.19 28.09
N TYR A 32 -2.00 -4.82 27.61
CA TYR A 32 -1.14 -5.72 26.85
C TYR A 32 -0.53 -6.80 27.76
N ARG A 33 -0.04 -6.42 28.94
CA ARG A 33 0.52 -7.34 29.94
C ARG A 33 -0.52 -8.33 30.46
N ASP A 34 -1.76 -7.88 30.66
CA ASP A 34 -2.86 -8.69 31.16
C ASP A 34 -3.49 -9.58 30.07
N GLY A 35 -2.87 -9.64 28.88
CA GLY A 35 -3.24 -10.55 27.80
C GLY A 35 -4.48 -10.13 26.99
N VAL A 36 -5.08 -9.00 27.31
CA VAL A 36 -6.31 -8.50 26.65
C VAL A 36 -6.04 -8.11 25.20
N PHE A 37 -4.87 -7.50 24.92
CA PHE A 37 -4.41 -7.29 23.55
C PHE A 37 -3.71 -8.53 22.97
N ALA A 38 -2.80 -9.15 23.75
CA ALA A 38 -1.93 -10.24 23.30
C ALA A 38 -2.66 -11.40 22.62
N PHE A 39 -3.93 -11.68 22.98
CA PHE A 39 -4.73 -12.72 22.33
C PHE A 39 -4.80 -12.58 20.81
N ARG A 40 -4.90 -11.36 20.28
CA ARG A 40 -5.04 -11.15 18.83
C ARG A 40 -3.69 -11.24 18.11
N GLU A 41 -2.62 -10.71 18.68
CA GLU A 41 -1.28 -10.82 18.10
C GLU A 41 -0.75 -12.24 18.17
N ASP A 42 -0.99 -12.97 19.26
CA ASP A 42 -0.58 -14.37 19.42
C ASP A 42 -1.33 -15.29 18.45
N THR A 43 -2.61 -15.03 18.21
CA THR A 43 -3.39 -15.73 17.17
C THR A 43 -2.80 -15.44 15.79
N LEU A 44 -2.50 -14.18 15.47
CA LEU A 44 -1.87 -13.83 14.18
C LEU A 44 -0.51 -14.49 14.02
N ARG A 45 0.33 -14.52 15.06
CA ARG A 45 1.64 -15.18 15.00
C ARG A 45 1.49 -16.68 14.73
N SER A 46 0.66 -17.35 15.52
CA SER A 46 0.43 -18.80 15.39
C SER A 46 -0.20 -19.19 14.05
N GLU A 47 -1.13 -18.40 13.51
CA GLU A 47 -1.78 -18.72 12.22
C GLU A 47 -0.97 -18.28 11.00
N HIS A 48 -0.34 -17.10 11.03
CA HIS A 48 0.27 -16.48 9.85
C HIS A 48 1.79 -16.63 9.80
N TYR A 49 2.44 -16.84 10.95
CA TYR A 49 3.89 -16.84 11.12
C TYR A 49 4.41 -18.02 11.95
N ALA A 50 3.68 -19.14 11.97
CA ALA A 50 4.04 -20.37 12.70
C ALA A 50 5.50 -20.81 12.50
N HIS A 51 6.06 -20.57 11.31
CA HIS A 51 7.44 -20.88 10.96
C HIS A 51 8.49 -20.18 11.85
N LEU A 52 8.11 -19.12 12.57
CA LEU A 52 8.96 -18.50 13.58
C LEU A 52 9.03 -19.36 14.84
N ASP A 53 7.91 -19.93 15.27
CA ASP A 53 7.84 -20.78 16.46
C ASP A 53 8.43 -22.17 16.18
N ASP A 54 8.12 -22.76 15.01
CA ASP A 54 8.68 -24.04 14.57
C ASP A 54 10.21 -24.05 14.54
N LYS A 55 10.82 -22.89 14.24
CA LYS A 55 12.27 -22.70 14.16
C LYS A 55 12.85 -22.03 15.41
N ASN A 56 12.02 -21.70 16.39
CA ASN A 56 12.39 -20.97 17.60
C ASN A 56 13.16 -19.66 17.29
N HIS A 57 12.63 -18.86 16.37
CA HIS A 57 13.20 -17.60 15.91
C HIS A 57 12.39 -16.39 16.41
N VAL A 58 13.10 -15.37 16.87
CA VAL A 58 12.55 -14.04 17.16
C VAL A 58 13.10 -13.06 16.12
N TYR A 59 12.21 -12.46 15.34
CA TYR A 59 12.57 -11.49 14.30
C TYR A 59 12.20 -10.08 14.77
N LEU A 60 13.18 -9.19 14.88
CA LEU A 60 13.00 -7.81 15.35
C LEU A 60 13.41 -6.75 14.28
N ASP A 61 13.80 -7.18 13.08
CA ASP A 61 14.25 -6.29 12.00
C ASP A 61 13.11 -5.90 11.03
N TYR A 62 11.95 -5.53 11.58
CA TYR A 62 10.82 -5.09 10.76
C TYR A 62 11.04 -3.73 10.08
N THR A 63 12.08 -2.99 10.47
CA THR A 63 12.49 -1.74 9.84
C THR A 63 13.08 -1.95 8.45
N GLY A 64 13.74 -3.09 8.21
CA GLY A 64 14.27 -3.44 6.89
C GLY A 64 13.18 -4.00 5.97
N SER A 65 12.54 -5.09 6.39
CA SER A 65 11.44 -5.71 5.65
C SER A 65 10.52 -6.50 6.58
N GLY A 66 9.23 -6.54 6.26
CA GLY A 66 8.33 -7.52 6.86
C GLY A 66 8.66 -8.95 6.42
N LEU A 67 8.29 -9.92 7.25
CA LEU A 67 8.32 -11.34 6.90
C LEU A 67 7.14 -11.71 5.99
N ALA A 68 7.35 -12.68 5.11
CA ALA A 68 6.27 -13.24 4.31
C ALA A 68 5.35 -14.08 5.20
N SER A 69 4.07 -13.73 5.24
CA SER A 69 3.05 -14.53 5.93
C SER A 69 2.73 -15.80 5.13
N ALA A 70 2.64 -16.94 5.81
CA ALA A 70 2.21 -18.21 5.21
C ALA A 70 0.82 -18.08 4.55
N PHE A 71 -0.10 -17.36 5.21
CA PHE A 71 -1.42 -17.07 4.68
C PHE A 71 -1.38 -16.28 3.37
N GLN A 72 -0.53 -15.25 3.28
CA GLN A 72 -0.38 -14.44 2.07
C GLN A 72 0.17 -15.27 0.91
N LEU A 73 1.18 -16.11 1.18
CA LEU A 73 1.76 -17.01 0.19
C LEU A 73 0.71 -18.01 -0.33
N ALA A 74 -0.04 -18.65 0.56
CA ALA A 74 -1.10 -19.58 0.20
C ALA A 74 -2.17 -18.92 -0.69
N HIS A 75 -2.66 -17.75 -0.28
CA HIS A 75 -3.67 -17.01 -1.06
C HIS A 75 -3.15 -16.52 -2.40
N CYS A 76 -1.86 -16.13 -2.48
CA CYS A 76 -1.24 -15.75 -3.73
C CYS A 76 -1.15 -16.95 -4.68
N SER A 77 -0.71 -18.11 -4.18
CA SER A 77 -0.65 -19.35 -4.95
C SER A 77 -2.02 -19.77 -5.47
N VAL A 78 -3.04 -19.79 -4.61
CA VAL A 78 -4.42 -20.12 -5.01
C VAL A 78 -4.88 -19.16 -6.10
N ARG A 79 -4.76 -17.84 -5.90
CA ARG A 79 -5.19 -16.83 -6.86
C ARG A 79 -4.53 -16.99 -8.23
N LEU A 80 -3.21 -17.21 -8.27
CA LEU A 80 -2.46 -17.36 -9.53
C LEU A 80 -2.76 -18.68 -10.23
N SER A 81 -3.06 -19.74 -9.47
CA SER A 81 -3.42 -21.06 -10.03
C SER A 81 -4.87 -21.14 -10.51
N SER A 82 -5.80 -20.42 -9.87
CA SER A 82 -7.24 -20.51 -10.14
C SER A 82 -7.74 -19.59 -11.23
N THR A 83 -6.97 -18.56 -11.59
CA THR A 83 -7.42 -17.52 -12.53
C THR A 83 -6.33 -17.24 -13.55
N LEU A 84 -6.70 -17.32 -14.83
CA LEU A 84 -5.80 -16.96 -15.92
C LEU A 84 -5.74 -15.44 -16.06
N TYR A 85 -4.63 -14.86 -15.62
CA TYR A 85 -4.33 -13.46 -15.83
C TYR A 85 -3.55 -13.27 -17.13
N GLY A 86 -3.92 -12.26 -17.89
CA GLY A 86 -3.29 -11.85 -19.15
C GLY A 86 -2.83 -10.39 -19.10
N ASN A 87 -2.28 -9.91 -20.21
CA ASN A 87 -1.94 -8.51 -20.34
C ASN A 87 -3.22 -7.65 -20.29
N PRO A 88 -3.37 -6.68 -19.36
CA PRO A 88 -4.62 -5.93 -19.11
C PRO A 88 -5.03 -4.95 -20.23
N HIS A 89 -4.31 -4.90 -21.34
CA HIS A 89 -4.53 -3.94 -22.43
C HIS A 89 -5.34 -4.51 -23.61
N SER A 90 -5.84 -5.76 -23.50
CA SER A 90 -6.63 -6.41 -24.54
C SER A 90 -8.11 -6.58 -24.14
N ILE A 91 -8.97 -6.94 -25.09
CA ILE A 91 -10.41 -7.18 -24.83
C ILE A 91 -10.68 -8.63 -24.36
N ASN A 92 -9.68 -9.52 -24.40
CA ASN A 92 -9.87 -10.93 -24.04
C ASN A 92 -10.23 -11.11 -22.53
N PRO A 93 -10.87 -12.23 -22.16
CA PRO A 93 -11.33 -12.45 -20.78
C PRO A 93 -10.20 -12.42 -19.74
N SER A 94 -9.01 -12.94 -20.05
CA SER A 94 -7.86 -12.94 -19.13
C SER A 94 -7.27 -11.54 -18.90
N SER A 95 -7.31 -10.68 -19.91
CA SER A 95 -6.99 -9.26 -19.81
C SER A 95 -7.99 -8.54 -18.91
N GLN A 96 -9.29 -8.75 -19.12
CA GLN A 96 -10.34 -8.14 -18.29
C GLN A 96 -10.23 -8.57 -16.81
N ALA A 97 -9.94 -9.85 -16.55
CA ALA A 97 -9.68 -10.34 -15.20
C ALA A 97 -8.50 -9.61 -14.54
N SER A 98 -7.44 -9.34 -15.30
CA SER A 98 -6.24 -8.64 -14.83
C SER A 98 -6.52 -7.15 -14.59
N ALA A 99 -7.21 -6.48 -15.51
CA ALA A 99 -7.63 -5.08 -15.35
C ALA A 99 -8.53 -4.91 -14.12
N THR A 100 -9.47 -5.83 -13.91
CA THR A 100 -10.37 -5.85 -12.74
C THR A 100 -9.57 -6.02 -11.44
N ALA A 101 -8.62 -6.95 -11.40
CA ALA A 101 -7.78 -7.18 -10.24
C ALA A 101 -6.89 -5.96 -9.92
N ILE A 102 -6.32 -5.32 -10.95
CA ILE A 102 -5.54 -4.08 -10.82
C ILE A 102 -6.42 -2.97 -10.24
N ASN A 103 -7.58 -2.68 -10.84
CA ASN A 103 -8.48 -1.61 -10.40
C ASN A 103 -9.00 -1.84 -8.97
N THR A 104 -9.39 -3.07 -8.65
CA THR A 104 -9.79 -3.43 -7.27
C THR A 104 -8.66 -3.19 -6.28
N THR A 105 -7.42 -3.51 -6.66
CA THR A 105 -6.24 -3.27 -5.80
C THR A 105 -5.98 -1.78 -5.62
N ARG A 106 -6.18 -0.95 -6.65
CA ARG A 106 -6.07 0.52 -6.53
C ARG A 106 -7.04 1.08 -5.50
N LEU A 107 -8.31 0.69 -5.58
CA LEU A 107 -9.34 1.14 -4.63
C LEU A 107 -9.01 0.73 -3.20
N LYS A 108 -8.54 -0.50 -2.99
CA LYS A 108 -8.11 -0.98 -1.67
C LYS A 108 -6.93 -0.17 -1.11
N VAL A 109 -5.98 0.23 -1.96
CA VAL A 109 -4.83 1.06 -1.55
C VAL A 109 -5.32 2.46 -1.15
N LEU A 110 -6.20 3.07 -1.95
CA LEU A 110 -6.79 4.38 -1.62
C LEU A 110 -7.55 4.33 -0.31
N GLN A 111 -8.40 3.33 -0.13
CA GLN A 111 -9.13 3.13 1.13
C GLN A 111 -8.19 2.94 2.32
N HIS A 112 -7.13 2.14 2.16
CA HIS A 112 -6.15 1.90 3.23
C HIS A 112 -5.42 3.20 3.65
N LEU A 113 -5.15 4.08 2.69
CA LEU A 113 -4.51 5.37 2.92
C LEU A 113 -5.51 6.50 3.20
N ASN A 114 -6.81 6.18 3.26
CA ASN A 114 -7.90 7.13 3.42
C ASN A 114 -7.84 8.30 2.41
N ALA A 115 -7.53 7.96 1.16
CA ALA A 115 -7.40 8.89 0.03
C ALA A 115 -8.62 8.80 -0.89
N ASP A 116 -9.15 9.95 -1.33
CA ASP A 116 -10.25 10.03 -2.28
C ASP A 116 -9.78 9.65 -3.70
N ALA A 117 -10.53 8.80 -4.39
CA ALA A 117 -10.24 8.40 -5.77
C ALA A 117 -10.40 9.55 -6.77
N GLU A 118 -11.17 10.58 -6.44
CA GLU A 118 -11.30 11.77 -7.28
C GLU A 118 -10.08 12.70 -7.17
N GLU A 119 -9.36 12.66 -6.03
CA GLU A 119 -8.21 13.51 -5.75
C GLU A 119 -6.87 12.78 -5.94
N TYR A 120 -6.81 11.46 -5.74
CA TYR A 120 -5.57 10.70 -5.76
C TYR A 120 -5.63 9.53 -6.73
N ASP A 121 -4.58 9.42 -7.54
CA ASP A 121 -4.31 8.24 -8.34
C ASP A 121 -3.24 7.37 -7.68
N VAL A 122 -3.41 6.06 -7.80
CA VAL A 122 -2.40 5.08 -7.40
C VAL A 122 -1.45 4.84 -8.58
N ILE A 123 -0.16 4.67 -8.32
CA ILE A 123 0.80 4.20 -9.31
C ILE A 123 1.59 3.05 -8.67
N PHE A 124 1.51 1.86 -9.28
CA PHE A 124 2.26 0.70 -8.81
C PHE A 124 3.72 0.82 -9.23
N MET A 125 4.61 0.83 -8.25
CA MET A 125 6.06 0.90 -8.44
C MET A 125 6.73 -0.30 -7.77
N ALA A 126 7.92 -0.66 -8.27
CA ALA A 126 8.70 -1.76 -7.71
C ALA A 126 8.99 -1.56 -6.20
N ASN A 127 9.40 -0.35 -5.81
CA ASN A 127 9.74 0.00 -4.43
C ASN A 127 9.68 1.52 -4.18
N ALA A 128 10.00 1.92 -2.94
CA ALA A 128 10.03 3.32 -2.51
C ALA A 128 11.00 4.18 -3.30
N THR A 129 12.21 3.68 -3.49
CA THR A 129 13.29 4.39 -4.16
C THR A 129 12.93 4.68 -5.61
N ALA A 130 12.31 3.72 -6.31
CA ALA A 130 11.83 3.92 -7.68
C ALA A 130 10.72 4.96 -7.77
N ALA A 131 9.81 4.99 -6.79
CA ALA A 131 8.76 6.01 -6.71
C ALA A 131 9.33 7.40 -6.48
N ALA A 132 10.27 7.55 -5.53
CA ALA A 132 10.94 8.83 -5.26
C ALA A 132 11.73 9.33 -6.47
N LYS A 133 12.43 8.42 -7.17
CA LYS A 133 13.13 8.73 -8.41
C LYS A 133 12.17 9.25 -9.48
N LEU A 134 11.04 8.56 -9.69
CA LEU A 134 10.02 8.98 -10.66
C LEU A 134 9.54 10.41 -10.38
N VAL A 135 9.24 10.73 -9.11
CA VAL A 135 8.83 12.09 -8.70
C VAL A 135 9.96 13.09 -8.98
N GLY A 136 11.18 12.75 -8.59
CA GLY A 136 12.37 13.59 -8.78
C GLY A 136 12.69 13.91 -10.24
N GLU A 137 12.44 12.97 -11.15
CA GLU A 137 12.69 13.14 -12.59
C GLU A 137 11.51 13.78 -13.33
N SER A 138 10.29 13.62 -12.82
CA SER A 138 9.06 14.11 -13.48
C SER A 138 8.70 15.55 -13.12
N TYR A 139 9.17 16.04 -11.96
CA TYR A 139 8.85 17.36 -11.47
C TYR A 139 9.93 18.39 -11.84
N VAL A 140 9.52 19.55 -12.35
CA VAL A 140 10.44 20.65 -12.64
C VAL A 140 10.62 21.48 -11.37
N PHE A 141 11.69 21.21 -10.62
CA PHE A 141 12.05 21.98 -9.43
C PHE A 141 12.72 23.32 -9.82
N ALA A 142 11.94 24.40 -9.92
CA ALA A 142 12.47 25.74 -10.11
C ALA A 142 12.34 26.58 -8.82
N ARG A 143 13.37 27.40 -8.51
CA ARG A 143 13.51 28.17 -7.26
C ARG A 143 12.36 29.15 -6.92
N ARG A 144 11.36 29.34 -7.80
CA ARG A 144 10.25 30.31 -7.62
C ARG A 144 8.87 29.90 -8.16
N THR A 145 8.65 28.67 -8.61
CA THR A 145 7.31 28.25 -9.05
C THR A 145 6.52 27.63 -7.88
N ARG A 146 5.48 28.33 -7.40
CA ARG A 146 4.54 27.81 -6.37
C ARG A 146 3.71 26.60 -6.83
N ARG A 147 3.80 26.21 -8.11
CA ARG A 147 3.18 25.02 -8.69
C ARG A 147 4.07 24.54 -9.83
N GLY A 148 4.91 23.54 -9.60
CA GLY A 148 5.60 22.85 -10.68
C GLY A 148 4.61 21.95 -11.40
N PHE A 149 4.46 22.14 -12.71
CA PHE A 149 3.75 21.21 -13.56
C PHE A 149 4.54 19.90 -13.61
N CYS A 150 3.88 18.78 -13.30
CA CYS A 150 4.39 17.45 -13.65
C CYS A 150 4.47 17.39 -15.18
N LYS A 151 5.60 16.97 -15.75
CA LYS A 151 5.69 16.72 -17.20
C LYS A 151 4.67 15.64 -17.54
N ARG A 152 3.61 16.03 -18.26
CA ARG A 152 2.55 15.10 -18.69
C ARG A 152 3.14 14.16 -19.75
N SER A 153 3.57 12.98 -19.35
CA SER A 153 3.90 11.90 -20.28
C SER A 153 2.60 11.46 -20.95
N VAL A 154 2.45 11.83 -22.22
CA VAL A 154 1.28 11.47 -23.05
C VAL A 154 1.23 9.95 -23.18
N VAL A 155 0.29 9.31 -22.48
CA VAL A 155 -0.12 7.93 -22.75
C VAL A 155 -1.49 7.97 -23.42
N GLY A 156 -1.47 7.85 -24.75
CA GLY A 156 -2.57 7.38 -25.62
C GLY A 156 -3.88 8.16 -25.65
N THR A 157 -4.11 8.95 -26.70
CA THR A 157 -5.47 9.15 -27.23
C THR A 157 -5.78 8.02 -28.22
N PRO A 158 -6.90 7.28 -28.08
CA PRO A 158 -7.42 6.46 -29.18
C PRO A 158 -7.94 7.42 -30.25
N GLN A 159 -7.41 7.33 -31.46
CA GLN A 159 -8.04 7.97 -32.62
C GLN A 159 -9.28 7.14 -32.99
N ALA A 160 -10.42 7.83 -33.09
CA ALA A 160 -11.65 7.32 -33.69
C ALA A 160 -11.49 7.13 -35.19
#